data_AF-A0A5C6D826-F1
#
_entry.id   AF-A0A5C6D826-F1
#
_cell.length_a   1.000
_cell.length_b   1.000
_cell.length_c   1.000
_cell.angle_alpha   90.00
_cell.angle_beta   90.00
_cell.angle_gamma   90.00
#
_symmetry.space_group_name_H-M   'P 1'
#
loop_
_entity.id
_entity.type
_entity.pdbx_description
1 polymer ?
#
loop_
_entity_poly.entity_id
_entity_poly.type
_entity_poly.pdbx_seq_one_letter_code
_entity_poly.pdbx_strand_id
1 'polypeptide(L)'
;MKWLLITTLALMFSVTANPSTAQIRQDAELTRGPLINDVEESRRVFHPATVALRPSSAILVDVDLAQVDVAAAIGWFVDQSMVSVREGKELTQMLDGIIKPLRSVSVGHVYAIIGTSTLVDGGPVIVIPCDNPLAVEGLASVVMQLLPGALSLSTRKHEDLVLIGPAVSLDRIDRYQGDKQTRLVSLALSSSGKESLDHKAVFELPTEARRELLAYWPETAPSSSPVEFSPKQLLEDLVHVTVSWDMPPLPQVQVTIFNRSRDAASRTKEIVDQWIAQREDLAARLEVTKDGFAVKVTASTDAIEAAVGPAQRASVRRQEIERLSELGKALHAYHEYHGHFPPRCFVDRDGRELLSLRVCILPHLEQLAMYGQFRLGQPWDSKHNFELAKIIIPTYRVDSRHQEGAAKTTVRFPVFPGSLWDGDGPPRTVKDVTDGTSNTIAAIIAPADEATPWSSPRRWDLFGDDLAEAVFGDRDEIVTLFLDGSVRVFKKDELDSETLKKYLTIAGREVVQP
;
A
#
# COMPACT_ATOMS: atom_id res chain seq x y z
N MET A 1 1.28 5.75 1.17
CA MET A 1 2.73 5.93 1.32
C MET A 1 3.25 5.48 2.70
N LYS A 2 2.74 5.99 3.83
CA LYS A 2 3.05 5.48 5.20
C LYS A 2 2.77 3.98 5.41
N TRP A 3 1.81 3.44 4.67
CA TRP A 3 1.47 2.03 4.73
C TRP A 3 2.28 1.17 3.76
N LEU A 4 2.88 1.71 2.70
CA LEU A 4 3.44 0.87 1.61
C LEU A 4 4.56 -0.05 2.10
N LEU A 5 5.51 0.42 2.92
CA LEU A 5 6.59 -0.44 3.44
C LEU A 5 6.10 -1.55 4.41
N ILE A 6 5.00 -1.32 5.13
CA ILE A 6 4.41 -2.29 6.08
C ILE A 6 3.40 -3.20 5.34
N THR A 7 2.77 -2.69 4.28
CA THR A 7 1.75 -3.39 3.50
C THR A 7 2.38 -4.33 2.48
N THR A 8 3.59 -4.06 1.96
CA THR A 8 4.26 -5.00 1.05
C THR A 8 4.65 -6.32 1.75
N LEU A 9 4.89 -6.28 3.07
CA LEU A 9 5.05 -7.47 3.92
C LEU A 9 3.70 -8.05 4.39
N ALA A 10 2.68 -7.21 4.61
CA ALA A 10 1.35 -7.66 5.03
C ALA A 10 0.48 -8.24 3.88
N LEU A 11 0.74 -7.85 2.63
CA LEU A 11 0.01 -8.32 1.42
C LEU A 11 0.27 -9.80 1.11
N MET A 12 1.33 -10.41 1.66
CA MET A 12 1.51 -11.85 1.58
C MET A 12 0.64 -12.64 2.57
N PHE A 13 -0.04 -12.00 3.55
CA PHE A 13 -0.75 -12.71 4.63
C PHE A 13 -2.15 -12.19 4.99
N SER A 14 -2.73 -11.23 4.27
CA SER A 14 -4.07 -10.75 4.59
C SER A 14 -5.18 -11.70 4.10
N VAL A 15 -5.51 -12.71 4.92
CA VAL A 15 -6.85 -13.33 4.97
C VAL A 15 -7.59 -12.82 6.21
N THR A 16 -8.79 -12.32 5.95
CA THR A 16 -9.73 -11.60 6.82
C THR A 16 -10.22 -12.35 8.07
N ALA A 17 -10.41 -11.65 9.20
CA ALA A 17 -11.56 -11.87 10.11
C ALA A 17 -11.75 -10.74 11.16
N ASN A 18 -13.03 -10.40 11.38
CA ASN A 18 -13.61 -9.40 12.30
C ASN A 18 -14.07 -10.11 13.61
N PRO A 19 -13.98 -9.53 14.82
CA PRO A 19 -14.17 -10.29 16.07
C PRO A 19 -15.58 -10.15 16.68
N SER A 20 -16.13 -11.22 17.25
CA SER A 20 -17.15 -11.14 18.32
C SER A 20 -17.15 -12.35 19.28
N THR A 21 -16.74 -12.04 20.52
CA THR A 21 -17.19 -12.50 21.86
C THR A 21 -17.37 -13.99 22.26
N ALA A 22 -16.56 -14.38 23.28
CA ALA A 22 -16.81 -15.21 24.48
C ALA A 22 -17.10 -16.73 24.29
N GLN A 23 -16.72 -17.70 25.15
CA GLN A 23 -16.27 -17.72 26.56
C GLN A 23 -15.59 -19.09 26.89
N ILE A 24 -14.38 -19.04 27.46
CA ILE A 24 -13.73 -19.89 28.49
C ILE A 24 -14.03 -21.42 28.57
N ARG A 25 -12.97 -22.26 28.48
CA ARG A 25 -12.57 -23.24 29.53
C ARG A 25 -11.18 -23.89 29.30
N GLN A 26 -10.42 -23.90 30.41
CA GLN A 26 -9.15 -24.56 30.79
C GLN A 26 -9.07 -26.07 30.45
N ASP A 27 -7.97 -26.81 30.45
CA ASP A 27 -6.49 -26.69 30.60
C ASP A 27 -5.98 -28.13 30.31
N ALA A 28 -4.70 -28.31 29.94
CA ALA A 28 -3.82 -29.38 30.48
C ALA A 28 -2.47 -29.40 29.73
N GLU A 29 -1.45 -28.84 30.38
CA GLU A 29 -0.04 -28.94 30.00
C GLU A 29 0.51 -30.34 30.30
N LEU A 30 1.40 -30.84 29.43
CA LEU A 30 2.25 -32.00 29.71
C LEU A 30 3.72 -31.56 29.71
N THR A 31 4.22 -31.31 30.91
CA THR A 31 5.63 -31.02 31.23
C THR A 31 6.50 -32.28 31.12
N ARG A 32 7.62 -32.22 30.40
CA ARG A 32 8.78 -33.09 30.64
C ARG A 32 9.91 -32.26 31.26
N GLY A 33 10.49 -32.75 32.35
CA GLY A 33 11.57 -32.09 33.08
C GLY A 33 12.92 -32.16 32.36
N PRO A 34 13.85 -31.23 32.65
CA PRO A 34 15.14 -31.12 31.97
C PRO A 34 16.11 -32.22 32.40
N LEU A 35 16.94 -32.68 31.47
CA LEU A 35 17.99 -33.68 31.69
C LEU A 35 19.36 -32.98 31.85
N ILE A 36 20.30 -33.68 32.48
CA ILE A 36 21.65 -33.19 32.81
C ILE A 36 22.46 -32.70 31.58
N ASN A 37 22.13 -33.17 30.38
CA ASN A 37 22.78 -32.72 29.13
C ASN A 37 22.33 -31.30 28.71
N ASP A 38 21.22 -30.79 29.25
CA ASP A 38 20.73 -29.43 28.98
C ASP A 38 21.63 -28.35 29.62
N VAL A 39 22.58 -28.76 30.48
CA VAL A 39 23.47 -27.87 31.23
C VAL A 39 24.75 -27.54 30.44
N GLU A 40 25.22 -28.39 29.51
CA GLU A 40 26.46 -28.15 28.75
C GLU A 40 26.26 -27.34 27.44
N GLU A 41 25.05 -27.31 26.86
CA GLU A 41 24.71 -26.40 25.73
C GLU A 41 24.48 -24.95 26.18
N SER A 42 24.63 -24.65 27.48
CA SER A 42 24.25 -23.38 28.10
C SER A 42 25.26 -22.23 27.93
N ARG A 43 26.26 -22.33 27.05
CA ARG A 43 26.87 -21.12 26.43
C ARG A 43 25.89 -20.56 25.40
N ARG A 44 24.75 -20.09 25.89
CA ARG A 44 23.71 -19.37 25.14
C ARG A 44 24.38 -18.17 24.49
N VAL A 45 24.61 -18.23 23.17
CA VAL A 45 24.95 -17.05 22.39
C VAL A 45 23.79 -16.08 22.55
N PHE A 46 24.02 -14.99 23.26
CA PHE A 46 23.01 -13.98 23.50
C PHE A 46 22.73 -13.25 22.18
N HIS A 47 21.53 -13.44 21.64
CA HIS A 47 21.10 -12.72 20.44
C HIS A 47 20.46 -11.38 20.84
N PRO A 48 20.82 -10.24 20.23
CA PRO A 48 20.35 -8.92 20.66
C PRO A 48 18.82 -8.78 20.72
N ALA A 49 18.10 -9.40 19.78
CA ALA A 49 16.63 -9.36 19.75
C ALA A 49 15.95 -9.96 21.00
N THR A 50 16.64 -10.83 21.75
CA THR A 50 16.10 -11.45 22.98
C THR A 50 15.67 -10.43 24.04
N VAL A 51 16.26 -9.23 24.04
CA VAL A 51 15.87 -8.16 24.98
C VAL A 51 14.40 -7.76 24.84
N ALA A 52 13.89 -7.73 23.60
CA ALA A 52 12.57 -7.22 23.27
C ALA A 52 11.52 -8.31 22.99
N LEU A 53 11.91 -9.59 22.92
CA LEU A 53 11.02 -10.71 22.63
C LEU A 53 10.15 -11.11 23.82
N ARG A 54 8.87 -11.37 23.55
CA ARG A 54 7.86 -11.72 24.56
C ARG A 54 7.06 -12.94 24.09
N PRO A 55 6.33 -13.64 24.97
CA PRO A 55 5.44 -14.73 24.55
C PRO A 55 4.42 -14.32 23.48
N SER A 56 4.03 -13.04 23.44
CA SER A 56 3.14 -12.46 22.42
C SER A 56 3.84 -12.04 21.13
N SER A 57 5.18 -12.14 21.03
CA SER A 57 5.93 -11.88 19.82
C SER A 57 5.64 -12.97 18.79
N ALA A 58 5.25 -12.55 17.59
CA ALA A 58 4.84 -13.44 16.51
C ALA A 58 5.80 -13.40 15.31
N ILE A 59 6.45 -12.26 15.08
CA ILE A 59 7.40 -12.08 13.97
C ILE A 59 8.69 -11.48 14.51
N LEU A 60 9.81 -12.05 14.05
CA LEU A 60 11.13 -11.44 14.12
C LEU A 60 11.63 -11.22 12.69
N VAL A 61 11.86 -9.97 12.33
CA VAL A 61 12.50 -9.56 11.08
C VAL A 61 13.95 -9.22 11.38
N ASP A 62 14.85 -9.65 10.51
CA ASP A 62 16.29 -9.37 10.49
C ASP A 62 16.66 -8.77 9.13
N VAL A 63 17.21 -7.57 9.16
CA VAL A 63 17.70 -6.85 7.98
C VAL A 63 19.20 -6.63 8.15
N ASP A 64 20.00 -7.36 7.36
CA ASP A 64 21.41 -7.05 7.16
C ASP A 64 21.56 -5.71 6.43
N LEU A 65 21.93 -4.68 7.18
CA LEU A 65 22.14 -3.35 6.62
C LEU A 65 23.30 -3.32 5.65
N ALA A 66 24.28 -4.22 5.67
CA ALA A 66 25.38 -4.21 4.70
C ALA A 66 24.90 -4.48 3.27
N GLN A 67 23.82 -5.26 3.12
CA GLN A 67 23.30 -5.73 1.84
C GLN A 67 22.22 -4.81 1.23
N VAL A 68 21.84 -3.73 1.92
CA VAL A 68 20.80 -2.81 1.44
C VAL A 68 21.35 -1.79 0.43
N ASP A 69 21.23 -2.03 -0.87
CA ASP A 69 21.46 -0.98 -1.87
C ASP A 69 20.19 -0.14 -2.07
N VAL A 70 20.12 1.01 -1.42
CA VAL A 70 18.98 1.94 -1.51
C VAL A 70 18.77 2.43 -2.94
N ALA A 71 19.85 2.70 -3.69
CA ALA A 71 19.73 3.22 -5.05
C ALA A 71 19.20 2.15 -6.00
N ALA A 72 19.73 0.92 -5.90
CA ALA A 72 19.25 -0.21 -6.70
C ALA A 72 17.81 -0.59 -6.36
N ALA A 73 17.45 -0.65 -5.07
CA ALA A 73 16.09 -0.97 -4.63
C ALA A 73 15.06 0.04 -5.13
N ILE A 74 15.38 1.34 -5.04
CA ILE A 74 14.48 2.40 -5.52
C ILE A 74 14.46 2.47 -7.05
N GLY A 75 15.60 2.29 -7.72
CA GLY A 75 15.66 2.23 -9.18
C GLY A 75 14.78 1.11 -9.73
N TRP A 76 14.96 -0.11 -9.22
CA TRP A 76 14.12 -1.26 -9.57
C TRP A 76 12.64 -0.98 -9.27
N PHE A 77 12.30 -0.37 -8.13
CA PHE A 77 10.92 -0.01 -7.83
C PHE A 77 10.35 1.02 -8.81
N VAL A 78 11.13 2.02 -9.24
CA VAL A 78 10.73 2.98 -10.26
C VAL A 78 10.50 2.28 -11.61
N ASP A 79 11.37 1.35 -11.99
CA ASP A 79 11.24 0.61 -13.26
C ASP A 79 10.00 -0.30 -13.28
N GLN A 80 9.65 -0.88 -12.13
CA GLN A 80 8.50 -1.78 -11.99
C GLN A 80 7.17 -1.06 -11.71
N SER A 81 7.17 0.26 -11.52
CA SER A 81 5.97 1.02 -11.13
C SER A 81 5.77 2.28 -11.97
N MET A 82 4.59 2.90 -11.85
CA MET A 82 4.33 4.23 -12.43
C MET A 82 4.87 5.37 -11.55
N VAL A 83 5.79 5.10 -10.62
CA VAL A 83 6.39 6.11 -9.76
C VAL A 83 7.39 6.92 -10.57
N SER A 84 7.35 8.24 -10.44
CA SER A 84 8.23 9.09 -11.24
C SER A 84 9.70 8.99 -10.81
N VAL A 85 10.62 9.17 -11.75
CA VAL A 85 12.08 9.19 -11.49
C VAL A 85 12.47 10.21 -10.42
N ARG A 86 11.74 11.33 -10.32
CA ARG A 86 11.97 12.36 -9.29
C ARG A 86 11.66 11.84 -7.89
N GLU A 87 10.50 11.22 -7.72
CA GLU A 87 10.07 10.65 -6.43
C GLU A 87 11.01 9.53 -5.97
N GLY A 88 11.53 8.75 -6.92
CA GLY A 88 12.61 7.81 -6.67
C GLY A 88 13.81 8.50 -6.02
N LYS A 89 14.33 9.58 -6.63
CA LYS A 89 15.50 10.30 -6.09
C LYS A 89 15.28 10.86 -4.68
N GLU A 90 14.12 11.45 -4.40
CA GLU A 90 13.83 12.01 -3.06
C GLU A 90 13.70 10.90 -2.01
N LEU A 91 13.07 9.77 -2.36
CA LEU A 91 13.00 8.60 -1.51
C LEU A 91 14.38 7.98 -1.25
N THR A 92 15.23 7.89 -2.29
CA THR A 92 16.63 7.47 -2.16
C THR A 92 17.37 8.37 -1.18
N GLN A 93 17.27 9.69 -1.31
CA GLN A 93 17.93 10.64 -0.39
C GLN A 93 17.46 10.48 1.05
N MET A 94 16.14 10.34 1.28
CA MET A 94 15.60 10.12 2.61
C MET A 94 16.12 8.84 3.25
N LEU A 95 16.09 7.72 2.51
CA LEU A 95 16.53 6.41 3.01
C LEU A 95 18.06 6.36 3.20
N ASP A 96 18.83 6.96 2.29
CA ASP A 96 20.28 7.11 2.45
C ASP A 96 20.63 7.91 3.70
N GLY A 97 19.85 8.95 3.99
CA GLY A 97 19.98 9.76 5.21
C GLY A 97 19.73 8.98 6.51
N ILE A 98 19.18 7.77 6.43
CA ILE A 98 18.95 6.87 7.56
C ILE A 98 19.99 5.75 7.58
N ILE A 99 20.17 5.05 6.45
CA ILE A 99 20.98 3.84 6.36
C ILE A 99 22.48 4.15 6.44
N LYS A 100 22.96 5.19 5.76
CA LYS A 100 24.40 5.53 5.76
C LYS A 100 24.90 5.92 7.15
N PRO A 101 24.20 6.76 7.93
CA PRO A 101 24.60 7.05 9.31
C PRO A 101 24.65 5.81 10.20
N LEU A 102 23.67 4.90 10.11
CA LEU A 102 23.67 3.67 10.91
C LEU A 102 24.89 2.78 10.58
N ARG A 103 25.20 2.60 9.29
CA ARG A 103 26.42 1.87 8.87
C ARG A 103 27.71 2.54 9.38
N SER A 104 27.76 3.87 9.41
CA SER A 104 28.96 4.61 9.85
C SER A 104 29.30 4.40 11.32
N VAL A 105 28.33 3.98 12.13
CA VAL A 105 28.50 3.61 13.55
C VAL A 105 28.47 2.09 13.75
N SER A 106 28.87 1.34 12.72
CA SER A 106 29.03 -0.13 12.72
C SER A 106 27.75 -0.93 12.99
N VAL A 107 26.57 -0.36 12.73
CA VAL A 107 25.32 -1.15 12.78
C VAL A 107 25.27 -2.06 11.55
N GLY A 108 25.46 -3.35 11.78
CA GLY A 108 25.36 -4.39 10.76
C GLY A 108 23.93 -4.89 10.54
N HIS A 109 23.16 -5.08 11.61
CA HIS A 109 21.80 -5.63 11.53
C HIS A 109 20.78 -4.73 12.23
N VAL A 110 19.56 -4.74 11.72
CA VAL A 110 18.39 -4.15 12.38
C VAL A 110 17.31 -5.20 12.49
N TYR A 111 16.78 -5.38 13.69
CA TYR A 111 15.69 -6.32 13.93
C TYR A 111 14.37 -5.58 14.15
N ALA A 112 13.27 -6.13 13.65
CA ALA A 112 11.92 -5.67 13.97
C ALA A 112 11.12 -6.81 14.61
N ILE A 113 10.49 -6.52 15.75
CA ILE A 113 9.65 -7.45 16.48
C ILE A 113 8.21 -6.99 16.38
N ILE A 114 7.36 -7.88 15.88
CA ILE A 114 5.92 -7.69 15.77
C ILE A 114 5.24 -8.75 16.62
N GLY A 115 4.28 -8.34 17.43
CA GLY A 115 3.46 -9.22 18.25
C GLY A 115 1.97 -8.94 18.08
N THR A 116 1.15 -9.66 18.84
CA THR A 116 -0.31 -9.58 18.74
C THR A 116 -0.89 -8.20 19.10
N SER A 117 -0.15 -7.39 19.85
CA SER A 117 -0.55 -6.03 20.28
C SER A 117 0.03 -4.90 19.42
N THR A 118 0.90 -5.19 18.46
CA THR A 118 1.65 -4.18 17.69
C THR A 118 0.77 -3.13 17.02
N LEU A 119 -0.39 -3.52 16.48
CA LEU A 119 -1.32 -2.57 15.86
C LEU A 119 -1.97 -1.62 16.88
N VAL A 120 -2.34 -2.15 18.04
CA VAL A 120 -2.97 -1.38 19.14
C VAL A 120 -1.95 -0.45 19.78
N ASP A 121 -0.71 -0.91 19.92
CA ASP A 121 0.37 -0.14 20.51
C ASP A 121 0.89 0.97 19.57
N GLY A 122 0.53 0.93 18.29
CA GLY A 122 0.90 1.95 17.31
C GLY A 122 2.25 1.71 16.60
N GLY A 123 2.78 0.49 16.62
CA GLY A 123 3.96 0.12 15.82
C GLY A 123 4.82 -1.00 16.41
N PRO A 124 5.73 -1.56 15.59
CA PRO A 124 6.67 -2.61 16.04
C PRO A 124 7.73 -2.05 16.98
N VAL A 125 8.47 -2.94 17.62
CA VAL A 125 9.72 -2.60 18.32
C VAL A 125 10.90 -2.92 17.43
N ILE A 126 11.73 -1.93 17.17
CA ILE A 126 12.99 -2.05 16.43
C ILE A 126 14.12 -2.22 17.44
N VAL A 127 15.01 -3.18 17.20
CA VAL A 127 16.22 -3.44 17.97
C VAL A 127 17.42 -3.17 17.09
N ILE A 128 18.28 -2.25 17.52
CA ILE A 128 19.51 -1.88 16.81
C ILE A 128 20.69 -2.22 17.72
N PRO A 129 21.35 -3.38 17.51
CA PRO A 129 22.62 -3.69 18.18
C PRO A 129 23.70 -2.71 17.75
N CYS A 130 24.48 -2.22 18.70
CA CYS A 130 25.52 -1.24 18.42
C CYS A 130 26.51 -1.11 19.57
N ASP A 131 27.77 -0.85 19.24
CA ASP A 131 28.83 -0.59 20.22
C ASP A 131 28.71 0.80 20.87
N ASN A 132 27.98 1.73 20.23
CA ASN A 132 27.76 3.09 20.73
C ASN A 132 26.27 3.49 20.74
N PRO A 133 25.51 3.07 21.78
CA PRO A 133 24.09 3.37 21.91
C PRO A 133 23.76 4.87 21.95
N LEU A 134 24.67 5.71 22.46
CA LEU A 134 24.47 7.16 22.50
C LEU A 134 24.44 7.77 21.09
N ALA A 135 25.36 7.34 20.22
CA ALA A 135 25.39 7.82 18.83
C ALA A 135 24.15 7.35 18.06
N VAL A 136 23.77 6.08 18.20
CA VAL A 136 22.59 5.51 17.52
C VAL A 136 21.29 6.16 18.01
N GLU A 137 21.13 6.42 19.31
CA GLU A 137 19.96 7.12 19.83
C GLU A 137 19.84 8.55 19.29
N GLY A 138 20.97 9.26 19.19
CA GLY A 138 21.01 10.60 18.60
C GLY A 138 20.54 10.59 17.13
N LEU A 139 21.05 9.64 16.34
CA LEU A 139 20.62 9.44 14.94
C LEU A 139 19.13 9.08 14.86
N ALA A 140 18.67 8.12 15.66
CA ALA A 140 17.29 7.70 15.71
C ALA A 140 16.34 8.87 16.00
N SER A 141 16.72 9.74 16.94
CA SER A 141 15.94 10.93 17.31
C SER A 141 15.79 11.91 16.16
N VAL A 142 16.86 12.14 15.38
CA VAL A 142 16.81 12.98 14.17
C VAL A 142 15.91 12.35 13.11
N VAL A 143 16.06 11.05 12.85
CA VAL A 143 15.24 10.33 11.87
C VAL A 143 13.76 10.37 12.25
N MET A 144 13.42 10.20 13.53
CA MET A 144 12.05 10.27 14.01
C MET A 144 11.40 11.64 13.81
N GLN A 145 12.17 12.74 13.85
CA GLN A 145 11.66 14.08 13.55
C GLN A 145 11.35 14.28 12.06
N LEU A 146 12.01 13.53 11.18
CA LEU A 146 11.77 13.56 9.74
C LEU A 146 10.55 12.72 9.33
N LEU A 147 10.09 11.80 10.19
CA LEU A 147 8.89 11.00 9.94
C LEU A 147 7.63 11.86 10.12
N PRO A 148 6.70 11.90 9.15
CA PRO A 148 5.51 12.75 9.26
C PRO A 148 4.64 12.33 10.45
N GLY A 149 4.12 13.30 11.21
CA GLY A 149 3.35 13.10 12.44
C GLY A 149 2.25 12.04 12.33
N ALA A 150 2.39 10.96 13.12
CA ALA A 150 1.38 9.95 13.47
C ALA A 150 1.97 8.85 14.38
N LEU A 151 3.30 8.64 14.36
CA LEU A 151 3.95 7.58 15.14
C LEU A 151 4.56 8.19 16.41
N SER A 152 3.96 7.94 17.56
CA SER A 152 4.51 8.32 18.87
C SER A 152 5.59 7.31 19.27
N LEU A 153 6.77 7.43 18.66
CA LEU A 153 7.91 6.57 18.93
C LEU A 153 8.78 7.14 20.06
N SER A 154 9.47 6.25 20.77
CA SER A 154 10.41 6.55 21.84
C SER A 154 11.65 5.67 21.69
N THR A 155 12.74 6.04 22.37
CA THR A 155 13.96 5.24 22.46
C THR A 155 14.17 4.68 23.86
N ARG A 156 14.85 3.54 23.95
CA ARG A 156 15.50 3.04 25.17
C ARG A 156 16.91 2.59 24.84
N LYS A 157 17.87 3.04 25.63
CA LYS A 157 19.25 2.58 25.54
C LYS A 157 19.47 1.40 26.47
N HIS A 158 20.15 0.39 25.96
CA HIS A 158 20.76 -0.67 26.73
C HIS A 158 22.28 -0.60 26.54
N GLU A 159 23.03 -1.49 27.18
CA GLU A 159 24.50 -1.47 27.18
C GLU A 159 25.10 -1.59 25.76
N ASP A 160 24.50 -2.43 24.93
CA ASP A 160 24.99 -2.85 23.60
C ASP A 160 23.94 -2.70 22.49
N LEU A 161 22.83 -1.99 22.76
CA LEU A 161 21.77 -1.78 21.77
C LEU A 161 20.89 -0.56 22.06
N VAL A 162 20.13 -0.15 21.04
CA VAL A 162 19.04 0.83 21.14
C VAL A 162 17.73 0.17 20.71
N LEU A 163 16.69 0.38 21.51
CA LEU A 163 15.31 0.03 21.16
C LEU A 163 14.57 1.28 20.67
N ILE A 164 13.78 1.13 19.61
CA ILE A 164 12.88 2.16 19.10
C ILE A 164 11.48 1.57 18.98
N GLY A 165 10.46 2.24 19.51
CA GLY A 165 9.08 1.76 19.41
C GLY A 165 8.10 2.62 20.18
N PRO A 166 6.80 2.26 20.18
CA PRO A 166 5.83 2.95 21.01
C PRO A 166 6.22 2.90 22.49
N ALA A 167 6.01 4.01 23.21
CA ALA A 167 6.39 4.12 24.63
C ALA A 167 5.77 3.00 25.49
N VAL A 168 4.51 2.63 25.23
CA VAL A 168 3.82 1.54 25.91
C VAL A 168 4.51 0.18 25.72
N SER A 169 5.03 -0.08 24.52
CA SER A 169 5.75 -1.31 24.20
C SER A 169 7.10 -1.37 24.90
N LEU A 170 7.83 -0.25 24.94
CA LEU A 170 9.13 -0.15 25.60
C LEU A 170 8.99 -0.27 27.12
N ASP A 171 8.00 0.38 27.72
CA ASP A 171 7.70 0.25 29.15
C ASP A 171 7.35 -1.20 29.54
N ARG A 172 6.61 -1.90 28.68
CA ARG A 172 6.31 -3.33 28.87
C ARG A 172 7.56 -4.19 28.72
N ILE A 173 8.52 -3.77 27.89
CA ILE A 173 9.82 -4.43 27.77
C ILE A 173 10.61 -4.29 29.06
N ASP A 174 10.72 -3.07 29.59
CA ASP A 174 11.50 -2.75 30.80
C ASP A 174 10.97 -3.47 32.04
N ARG A 175 9.64 -3.61 32.17
CA ARG A 175 8.99 -4.24 33.33
C ARG A 175 8.96 -5.76 33.27
N TYR A 176 9.26 -6.38 32.13
CA TYR A 176 9.12 -7.82 31.96
C TYR A 176 10.27 -8.60 32.61
N GLN A 177 9.93 -9.39 33.62
CA GLN A 177 10.86 -10.25 34.39
C GLN A 177 10.72 -11.74 34.05
N GLY A 178 9.84 -12.11 33.12
CA GLY A 178 9.60 -13.51 32.72
C GLY A 178 10.65 -14.04 31.76
N ASP A 179 10.44 -15.26 31.26
CA ASP A 179 11.34 -15.88 30.29
C ASP A 179 11.38 -15.09 28.98
N LYS A 180 12.57 -14.57 28.65
CA LYS A 180 12.83 -13.81 27.43
C LYS A 180 13.15 -14.72 26.24
N GLN A 181 13.21 -16.03 26.45
CA GLN A 181 13.47 -16.99 25.39
C GLN A 181 12.20 -17.32 24.63
N THR A 182 12.11 -16.76 23.42
CA THR A 182 11.18 -17.26 22.40
C THR A 182 11.95 -18.12 21.41
N ARG A 183 11.30 -19.17 20.90
CA ARG A 183 11.84 -20.04 19.85
C ARG A 183 12.21 -19.25 18.57
N LEU A 184 11.60 -18.08 18.33
CA LEU A 184 11.89 -17.19 17.20
C LEU A 184 13.39 -16.91 17.00
N VAL A 185 14.18 -16.72 18.06
CA VAL A 185 15.64 -16.48 17.91
C VAL A 185 16.37 -17.73 17.47
N SER A 186 16.05 -18.88 18.06
CA SER A 186 16.64 -20.15 17.63
C SER A 186 16.31 -20.45 16.17
N LEU A 187 15.08 -20.12 15.72
CA LEU A 187 14.66 -20.27 14.34
C LEU A 187 15.32 -19.24 13.41
N ALA A 188 15.56 -18.02 13.90
CA ALA A 188 16.29 -16.98 13.17
C ALA A 188 17.73 -17.44 12.90
N LEU A 189 18.39 -18.06 13.88
CA LEU A 189 19.77 -18.55 13.81
C LEU A 189 19.92 -19.91 13.08
N SER A 190 18.92 -20.79 13.12
CA SER A 190 19.07 -22.16 12.61
C SER A 190 19.05 -22.30 11.08
N SER A 191 18.84 -21.22 10.34
CA SER A 191 18.75 -21.26 8.87
C SER A 191 19.93 -20.59 8.16
N SER A 192 21.03 -20.28 8.86
CA SER A 192 22.22 -19.61 8.31
C SER A 192 23.12 -20.54 7.47
N GLY A 193 22.51 -21.40 6.65
CA GLY A 193 23.23 -22.28 5.72
C GLY A 193 23.63 -21.58 4.41
N LYS A 194 24.39 -22.26 3.55
CA LYS A 194 24.89 -21.75 2.24
C LYS A 194 23.83 -21.26 1.23
N GLU A 195 22.54 -21.44 1.52
CA GLU A 195 21.39 -21.01 0.69
C GLU A 195 20.59 -19.86 1.33
N SER A 196 21.09 -19.21 2.39
CA SER A 196 20.35 -18.11 3.03
C SER A 196 20.48 -16.82 2.23
N LEU A 197 19.34 -16.25 1.86
CA LEU A 197 19.23 -14.87 1.36
C LEU A 197 19.55 -13.86 2.47
N ASP A 198 19.91 -12.64 2.10
CA ASP A 198 20.51 -11.62 2.96
C ASP A 198 19.60 -11.14 4.10
N HIS A 199 18.30 -11.13 3.86
CA HIS A 199 17.31 -10.67 4.83
C HIS A 199 16.32 -11.78 5.19
N LYS A 200 15.73 -11.68 6.38
CA LYS A 200 14.88 -12.75 6.90
C LYS A 200 13.75 -12.24 7.79
N ALA A 201 12.61 -12.91 7.73
CA ALA A 201 11.51 -12.80 8.66
C ALA A 201 11.07 -14.19 9.09
N VAL A 202 11.00 -14.43 10.40
CA VAL A 202 10.42 -15.65 10.97
C VAL A 202 9.08 -15.30 11.58
N PHE A 203 8.03 -16.01 11.16
CA PHE A 203 6.70 -15.95 11.72
C PHE A 203 6.40 -17.25 12.47
N GLU A 204 6.11 -17.13 13.77
CA GLU A 204 5.60 -18.21 14.59
C GLU A 204 4.41 -17.68 15.39
N LEU A 205 3.28 -18.35 15.28
CA LEU A 205 2.06 -17.94 15.97
C LEU A 205 2.18 -18.24 17.47
N PRO A 206 2.07 -17.24 18.36
CA PRO A 206 2.12 -17.45 19.81
C PRO A 206 1.17 -18.55 20.28
N THR A 207 1.56 -19.33 21.29
CA THR A 207 0.79 -20.49 21.75
C THR A 207 -0.65 -20.12 22.12
N GLU A 208 -0.85 -19.03 22.86
CA GLU A 208 -2.18 -18.56 23.24
C GLU A 208 -2.99 -18.12 22.02
N ALA A 209 -2.39 -17.32 21.14
CA ALA A 209 -3.04 -16.85 19.93
C ALA A 209 -3.41 -18.01 18.99
N ARG A 210 -2.55 -19.01 18.85
CA ARG A 210 -2.82 -20.22 18.08
C ARG A 210 -4.00 -21.00 18.66
N ARG A 211 -4.03 -21.19 19.98
CA ARG A 211 -5.12 -21.89 20.66
C ARG A 211 -6.45 -21.15 20.45
N GLU A 212 -6.44 -19.83 20.59
CA GLU A 212 -7.63 -19.00 20.36
C GLU A 212 -8.09 -19.07 18.91
N LEU A 213 -7.19 -18.90 17.95
CA LEU A 213 -7.53 -19.00 16.53
C LEU A 213 -8.12 -20.37 16.19
N LEU A 214 -7.49 -21.47 16.61
CA LEU A 214 -7.97 -22.83 16.35
C LEU A 214 -9.39 -23.11 16.86
N ALA A 215 -9.83 -22.41 17.90
CA ALA A 215 -11.18 -22.56 18.44
C ALA A 215 -12.27 -22.00 17.51
N TYR A 216 -11.92 -21.04 16.65
CA TYR A 216 -12.86 -20.34 15.76
C TYR A 216 -12.59 -20.56 14.28
N TRP A 217 -11.44 -21.13 13.93
CA TRP A 217 -11.03 -21.28 12.55
C TRP A 217 -11.87 -22.34 11.82
N PRO A 218 -12.37 -22.07 10.59
CA PRO A 218 -13.30 -22.96 9.91
C PRO A 218 -12.61 -24.22 9.37
N GLU A 219 -13.39 -25.31 9.26
CA GLU A 219 -12.94 -26.59 8.65
C GLU A 219 -12.97 -26.57 7.12
N THR A 220 -13.70 -25.64 6.52
CA THR A 220 -13.80 -25.52 5.05
C THR A 220 -13.43 -24.11 4.65
N ALA A 221 -12.71 -23.99 3.53
CA ALA A 221 -12.38 -22.71 2.95
C ALA A 221 -13.64 -21.90 2.61
N PRO A 222 -13.58 -20.55 2.65
CA PRO A 222 -14.67 -19.69 2.17
C PRO A 222 -15.01 -19.98 0.70
N SER A 223 -16.25 -19.72 0.29
CA SER A 223 -16.69 -19.91 -1.11
C SER A 223 -15.93 -19.05 -2.13
N SER A 224 -15.29 -17.97 -1.67
CA SER A 224 -14.43 -17.12 -2.48
C SER A 224 -13.01 -17.68 -2.65
N SER A 225 -12.66 -18.78 -1.98
CA SER A 225 -11.35 -19.40 -2.08
C SER A 225 -11.20 -20.06 -3.45
N PRO A 226 -10.10 -19.82 -4.17
CA PRO A 226 -9.86 -20.44 -5.48
C PRO A 226 -9.42 -21.92 -5.34
N VAL A 227 -9.18 -22.39 -4.12
CA VAL A 227 -8.74 -23.75 -3.80
C VAL A 227 -9.49 -24.30 -2.60
N GLU A 228 -9.72 -25.61 -2.59
CA GLU A 228 -10.36 -26.31 -1.48
C GLU A 228 -9.32 -26.75 -0.45
N PHE A 229 -9.49 -26.32 0.80
CA PHE A 229 -8.67 -26.75 1.93
C PHE A 229 -9.42 -26.57 3.26
N SER A 230 -8.90 -27.16 4.34
CA SER A 230 -9.33 -26.84 5.72
C SER A 230 -8.39 -25.79 6.31
N PRO A 231 -8.85 -24.53 6.49
CA PRO A 231 -8.05 -23.52 7.16
C PRO A 231 -7.61 -23.97 8.55
N LYS A 232 -8.47 -24.70 9.28
CA LYS A 232 -8.16 -25.15 10.64
C LYS A 232 -7.08 -26.21 10.62
N GLN A 233 -7.17 -27.20 9.73
CA GLN A 233 -6.13 -28.21 9.55
C GLN A 233 -4.79 -27.57 9.16
N LEU A 234 -4.79 -26.57 8.27
CA LEU A 234 -3.58 -25.84 7.89
C LEU A 234 -2.93 -25.17 9.11
N LEU A 235 -3.73 -24.55 9.98
CA LEU A 235 -3.24 -23.93 11.21
C LEU A 235 -2.73 -24.96 12.24
N GLU A 236 -3.33 -26.16 12.30
CA GLU A 236 -2.83 -27.28 13.10
C GLU A 236 -1.51 -27.83 12.56
N ASP A 237 -1.38 -27.92 11.24
CA ASP A 237 -0.23 -28.47 10.54
C ASP A 237 1.00 -27.56 10.60
N LEU A 238 0.78 -26.24 10.58
CA LEU A 238 1.84 -25.24 10.56
C LEU A 238 2.62 -25.18 11.87
N VAL A 239 3.95 -25.21 11.81
CA VAL A 239 4.84 -24.90 12.94
C VAL A 239 5.23 -23.43 12.90
N HIS A 240 5.91 -23.01 11.84
CA HIS A 240 6.33 -21.63 11.61
C HIS A 240 6.57 -21.41 10.10
N VAL A 241 6.66 -20.14 9.70
CA VAL A 241 7.02 -19.75 8.34
C VAL A 241 8.29 -18.91 8.40
N THR A 242 9.23 -19.17 7.51
CA THR A 242 10.37 -18.29 7.25
C THR A 242 10.20 -17.66 5.89
N VAL A 243 10.38 -16.36 5.80
CA VAL A 243 10.53 -15.63 4.54
C VAL A 243 11.93 -15.07 4.51
N SER A 244 12.70 -15.33 3.46
CA SER A 244 14.00 -14.70 3.24
C SER A 244 14.02 -14.03 1.87
N TRP A 245 14.78 -12.96 1.73
CA TRP A 245 14.85 -12.22 0.47
C TRP A 245 16.17 -11.49 0.28
N ASP A 246 16.53 -11.30 -0.98
CA ASP A 246 17.57 -10.36 -1.42
C ASP A 246 16.88 -9.10 -1.95
N MET A 247 17.48 -7.95 -1.66
CA MET A 247 17.04 -6.68 -2.25
C MET A 247 17.49 -6.60 -3.72
N PRO A 248 16.87 -5.73 -4.54
CA PRO A 248 17.38 -5.44 -5.87
C PRO A 248 18.86 -5.01 -5.83
N PRO A 249 19.63 -5.26 -6.91
CA PRO A 249 19.18 -5.36 -8.30
C PRO A 249 18.71 -6.74 -8.77
N LEU A 250 18.99 -7.81 -8.03
CA LEU A 250 18.56 -9.17 -8.37
C LEU A 250 17.66 -9.72 -7.26
N PRO A 251 16.43 -9.20 -7.11
CA PRO A 251 15.56 -9.61 -6.03
C PRO A 251 15.24 -11.10 -6.14
N GLN A 252 15.30 -11.78 -5.01
CA GLN A 252 14.84 -13.15 -4.84
C GLN A 252 14.04 -13.23 -3.56
N VAL A 253 13.01 -14.08 -3.54
CA VAL A 253 12.23 -14.35 -2.33
C VAL A 253 12.10 -15.85 -2.16
N GLN A 254 12.35 -16.33 -0.95
CA GLN A 254 12.12 -17.70 -0.56
C GLN A 254 11.19 -17.75 0.65
N VAL A 255 10.07 -18.47 0.52
CA VAL A 255 9.15 -18.76 1.61
C VAL A 255 9.30 -20.23 1.98
N THR A 256 9.60 -20.52 3.24
CA THR A 256 9.69 -21.89 3.76
C THR A 256 8.66 -22.10 4.86
N ILE A 257 7.73 -23.01 4.61
CA ILE A 257 6.64 -23.38 5.51
C ILE A 257 7.02 -24.66 6.22
N PHE A 258 7.24 -24.59 7.53
CA PHE A 258 7.59 -25.76 8.34
C PHE A 258 6.34 -26.35 8.97
N ASN A 259 6.19 -27.67 8.84
CA ASN A 259 4.99 -28.40 9.23
C ASN A 259 5.29 -29.41 10.35
N ARG A 260 4.27 -29.83 11.09
CA ARG A 260 4.41 -30.76 12.23
C ARG A 260 4.79 -32.18 11.82
N SER A 261 4.44 -32.59 10.61
CA SER A 261 4.71 -33.93 10.07
C SER A 261 4.98 -33.89 8.56
N ARG A 262 5.49 -34.99 8.01
CA ARG A 262 5.70 -35.14 6.56
C ARG A 262 4.38 -35.16 5.78
N ASP A 263 3.31 -35.67 6.41
CA ASP A 263 1.96 -35.70 5.82
C ASP A 263 1.36 -34.30 5.82
N ALA A 264 1.54 -33.53 6.90
CA ALA A 264 1.19 -32.12 6.96
C ALA A 264 1.93 -31.31 5.88
N ALA A 265 3.22 -31.58 5.67
CA ALA A 265 3.99 -30.95 4.59
C ALA A 265 3.46 -31.34 3.19
N SER A 266 3.00 -32.58 2.99
CA SER A 266 2.34 -32.97 1.72
C SER A 266 1.07 -32.17 1.47
N ARG A 267 0.19 -32.06 2.47
CA ARG A 267 -1.06 -31.27 2.37
C ARG A 267 -0.77 -29.80 2.09
N THR A 268 0.18 -29.21 2.82
CA THR A 268 0.59 -27.81 2.58
C THR A 268 1.11 -27.62 1.16
N LYS A 269 1.92 -28.57 0.65
CA LYS A 269 2.41 -28.50 -0.74
C LYS A 269 1.26 -28.58 -1.74
N GLU A 270 0.31 -29.49 -1.55
CA GLU A 270 -0.87 -29.61 -2.42
C GLU A 270 -1.67 -28.31 -2.47
N ILE A 271 -1.90 -27.66 -1.33
CA ILE A 271 -2.58 -26.37 -1.25
C ILE A 271 -1.80 -25.29 -2.02
N VAL A 272 -0.47 -25.22 -1.82
CA VAL A 272 0.40 -24.25 -2.50
C VAL A 272 0.40 -24.49 -4.02
N ASP A 273 0.54 -25.73 -4.47
CA ASP A 273 0.54 -26.09 -5.89
C ASP A 273 -0.78 -25.72 -6.55
N GLN A 274 -1.91 -26.03 -5.91
CA GLN A 274 -3.23 -25.65 -6.41
C GLN A 274 -3.40 -24.13 -6.49
N TRP A 275 -2.91 -23.40 -5.48
CA TRP A 275 -3.03 -21.93 -5.46
C TRP A 275 -2.19 -21.29 -6.57
N ILE A 276 -0.97 -21.78 -6.78
CA ILE A 276 -0.09 -21.34 -7.86
C ILE A 276 -0.68 -21.70 -9.24
N ALA A 277 -1.31 -22.86 -9.38
CA ALA A 277 -1.95 -23.28 -10.64
C ALA A 277 -3.09 -22.34 -11.09
N GLN A 278 -3.69 -21.57 -10.18
CA GLN A 278 -4.70 -20.54 -10.50
C GLN A 278 -4.08 -19.27 -11.11
N ARG A 279 -2.75 -19.18 -11.15
CA ARG A 279 -1.97 -18.05 -11.63
C ARG A 279 -0.97 -18.53 -12.68
N GLU A 280 -1.44 -18.76 -13.90
CA GLU A 280 -0.60 -19.20 -15.03
C GLU A 280 0.63 -18.31 -15.22
N ASP A 281 0.50 -17.01 -14.94
CA ASP A 281 1.57 -16.02 -14.98
C ASP A 281 2.71 -16.28 -13.99
N LEU A 282 2.39 -16.88 -12.83
CA LEU A 282 3.33 -17.21 -11.77
C LEU A 282 3.74 -18.69 -11.78
N ALA A 283 2.87 -19.59 -12.24
CA ALA A 283 3.09 -21.04 -12.18
C ALA A 283 4.35 -21.50 -12.91
N ALA A 284 4.68 -20.87 -14.03
CA ALA A 284 5.89 -21.18 -14.79
C ALA A 284 7.17 -20.57 -14.17
N ARG A 285 7.04 -19.68 -13.18
CA ARG A 285 8.14 -18.85 -12.65
C ARG A 285 8.47 -19.12 -11.18
N LEU A 286 7.64 -19.88 -10.48
CA LEU A 286 7.85 -20.27 -9.09
C LEU A 286 8.37 -21.71 -9.00
N GLU A 287 9.37 -21.93 -8.14
CA GLU A 287 9.84 -23.27 -7.80
C GLU A 287 9.24 -23.69 -6.45
N VAL A 288 8.56 -24.84 -6.42
CA VAL A 288 7.98 -25.40 -5.19
C VAL A 288 8.59 -26.76 -4.90
N THR A 289 9.32 -26.86 -3.79
CA THR A 289 9.93 -28.11 -3.33
C THR A 289 9.43 -28.50 -1.95
N LYS A 290 9.50 -29.80 -1.64
CA LYS A 290 9.23 -30.33 -0.30
C LYS A 290 10.44 -31.12 0.17
N ASP A 291 10.99 -30.75 1.32
CA ASP A 291 12.05 -31.48 2.00
C ASP A 291 11.63 -31.83 3.42
N GLY A 292 11.38 -33.12 3.66
CA GLY A 292 10.91 -33.63 4.95
C GLY A 292 9.64 -32.94 5.45
N PHE A 293 9.81 -32.03 6.42
CA PHE A 293 8.74 -31.28 7.08
C PHE A 293 8.53 -29.87 6.49
N ALA A 294 9.40 -29.45 5.57
CA ALA A 294 9.40 -28.11 5.00
C ALA A 294 8.85 -28.11 3.57
N VAL A 295 8.02 -27.12 3.25
CA VAL A 295 7.63 -26.77 1.88
C VAL A 295 8.30 -25.44 1.56
N LYS A 296 9.13 -25.42 0.52
CA LYS A 296 9.89 -24.24 0.09
C LYS A 296 9.32 -23.74 -1.23
N VAL A 297 9.01 -22.45 -1.29
CA VAL A 297 8.58 -21.72 -2.49
C VAL A 297 9.62 -20.67 -2.80
N THR A 298 10.23 -20.73 -3.97
CA THR A 298 11.25 -19.77 -4.42
C THR A 298 10.73 -18.97 -5.61
N ALA A 299 10.83 -17.65 -5.51
CA ALA A 299 10.52 -16.70 -6.57
C ALA A 299 11.82 -16.01 -7.03
N SER A 300 12.15 -16.20 -8.31
CA SER A 300 13.25 -15.47 -8.96
C SER A 300 12.85 -14.03 -9.28
N THR A 301 13.81 -13.23 -9.74
CA THR A 301 13.57 -11.85 -10.19
C THR A 301 12.43 -11.79 -11.22
N ASP A 302 12.48 -12.61 -12.27
CA ASP A 302 11.44 -12.65 -13.32
C ASP A 302 10.04 -13.01 -12.78
N ALA A 303 9.97 -13.82 -11.72
CA ALA A 303 8.71 -14.19 -11.06
C ALA A 303 8.15 -13.01 -10.24
N ILE A 304 9.02 -12.31 -9.51
CA ILE A 304 8.67 -11.15 -8.71
C ILE A 304 8.17 -10.02 -9.61
N GLU A 305 8.87 -9.73 -10.71
CA GLU A 305 8.49 -8.69 -11.66
C GLU A 305 7.13 -9.00 -12.32
N ALA A 306 6.87 -10.27 -12.66
CA ALA A 306 5.57 -10.71 -13.17
C ALA A 306 4.42 -10.47 -12.19
N ALA A 307 4.69 -10.66 -10.89
CA ALA A 307 3.69 -10.51 -9.84
C ALA A 307 3.41 -9.04 -9.49
N VAL A 308 4.46 -8.22 -9.43
CA VAL A 308 4.39 -6.84 -8.93
C VAL A 308 3.68 -5.92 -9.91
N GLY A 309 3.97 -6.01 -11.21
CA GLY A 309 3.40 -5.11 -12.23
C GLY A 309 1.86 -5.09 -12.26
N PRO A 310 1.17 -6.23 -12.45
CA PRO A 310 -0.29 -6.29 -12.50
C PRO A 310 -0.97 -5.90 -11.18
N ALA A 311 -0.44 -6.35 -10.03
CA ALA A 311 -0.99 -6.05 -8.71
C ALA A 311 -0.93 -4.54 -8.42
N GLN A 312 0.18 -3.90 -8.79
CA GLN A 312 0.35 -2.46 -8.65
C GLN A 312 -0.59 -1.69 -9.57
N ARG A 313 -0.71 -2.07 -10.85
CA ARG A 313 -1.68 -1.46 -11.79
C ARG A 313 -3.11 -1.55 -11.25
N ALA A 314 -3.51 -2.71 -10.72
CA ALA A 314 -4.82 -2.89 -10.09
C ALA A 314 -5.02 -2.00 -8.85
N SER A 315 -3.97 -1.80 -8.03
CA SER A 315 -4.02 -0.90 -6.86
C SER A 315 -4.18 0.57 -7.28
N VAL A 316 -3.39 1.03 -8.26
CA VAL A 316 -3.48 2.39 -8.81
C VAL A 316 -4.88 2.63 -9.38
N ARG A 317 -5.37 1.71 -10.22
CA ARG A 317 -6.71 1.76 -10.80
C ARG A 317 -7.79 1.84 -9.72
N ARG A 318 -7.69 1.05 -8.65
CA ARG A 318 -8.65 1.10 -7.52
C ARG A 318 -8.68 2.49 -6.88
N GLN A 319 -7.53 3.10 -6.65
CA GLN A 319 -7.47 4.45 -6.07
C GLN A 319 -8.05 5.50 -7.02
N GLU A 320 -7.83 5.38 -8.32
CA GLU A 320 -8.44 6.25 -9.33
C GLU A 320 -9.96 6.10 -9.34
N ILE A 321 -10.47 4.87 -9.27
CA ILE A 321 -11.90 4.58 -9.16
C ILE A 321 -12.51 5.21 -7.91
N GLU A 322 -11.86 5.07 -6.76
CA GLU A 322 -12.32 5.67 -5.50
C GLU A 322 -12.39 7.20 -5.60
N ARG A 323 -11.37 7.85 -6.16
CA ARG A 323 -11.33 9.31 -6.36
C ARG A 323 -12.44 9.79 -7.29
N LEU A 324 -12.65 9.11 -8.43
CA LEU A 324 -13.71 9.47 -9.37
C LEU A 324 -15.11 9.21 -8.79
N SER A 325 -15.28 8.15 -7.99
CA SER A 325 -16.53 7.88 -7.29
C SER A 325 -16.86 8.99 -6.28
N GLU A 326 -15.88 9.47 -5.53
CA GLU A 326 -16.03 10.61 -4.62
C GLU A 326 -16.38 11.91 -5.39
N LEU A 327 -15.72 12.16 -6.52
CA LEU A 327 -16.04 13.28 -7.41
C LEU A 327 -17.48 13.19 -7.94
N GLY A 328 -17.94 12.01 -8.36
CA GLY A 328 -19.32 11.78 -8.81
C GLY A 328 -20.34 12.14 -7.74
N LYS A 329 -20.13 11.69 -6.49
CA LYS A 329 -20.98 12.06 -5.35
C LYS A 329 -21.04 13.57 -5.14
N ALA A 330 -19.90 14.25 -5.22
CA ALA A 330 -19.84 15.71 -5.08
C ALA A 330 -20.58 16.44 -6.22
N LEU A 331 -20.48 15.97 -7.47
CA LEU A 331 -21.22 16.53 -8.60
C LEU A 331 -22.75 16.40 -8.40
N HIS A 332 -23.21 15.24 -7.93
CA HIS A 332 -24.63 15.04 -7.62
C HIS A 332 -25.10 15.89 -6.44
N ALA A 333 -24.32 15.98 -5.36
CA ALA A 333 -24.65 16.83 -4.22
C ALA A 333 -24.71 18.31 -4.60
N TYR A 334 -23.81 18.77 -5.48
CA TYR A 334 -23.87 20.12 -6.07
C TYR A 334 -25.17 20.30 -6.86
N HIS A 335 -25.49 19.37 -7.76
CA HIS A 335 -26.71 19.44 -8.57
C HIS A 335 -27.98 19.43 -7.72
N GLU A 336 -28.04 18.61 -6.68
CA GLU A 336 -29.17 18.55 -5.74
C GLU A 336 -29.40 19.89 -5.05
N TYR A 337 -28.31 20.55 -4.62
CA TYR A 337 -28.39 21.84 -3.92
C TYR A 337 -28.66 23.03 -4.85
N HIS A 338 -28.06 23.05 -6.05
CA HIS A 338 -28.11 24.19 -6.97
C HIS A 338 -29.15 24.04 -8.10
N GLY A 339 -29.68 22.84 -8.34
CA GLY A 339 -30.62 22.53 -9.42
C GLY A 339 -29.97 22.41 -10.81
N HIS A 340 -28.64 22.47 -10.89
CA HIS A 340 -27.84 22.35 -12.11
C HIS A 340 -26.42 21.83 -11.77
N PHE A 341 -25.72 21.26 -12.74
CA PHE A 341 -24.31 20.89 -12.60
C PHE A 341 -23.41 22.14 -12.46
N PRO A 342 -22.22 22.04 -11.84
CA PRO A 342 -21.37 23.21 -11.65
C PRO A 342 -20.98 23.85 -12.99
N PRO A 343 -20.85 25.19 -13.06
CA PRO A 343 -20.25 25.83 -14.23
C PRO A 343 -18.79 25.36 -14.38
N ARG A 344 -18.28 25.29 -15.62
CA ARG A 344 -16.91 24.86 -15.92
C ARG A 344 -15.84 25.73 -15.22
N CYS A 345 -16.13 27.01 -15.04
CA CYS A 345 -15.28 27.93 -14.29
C CYS A 345 -16.07 29.12 -13.74
N PHE A 346 -15.46 29.82 -12.79
CA PHE A 346 -15.85 31.18 -12.44
C PHE A 346 -15.36 32.14 -13.53
N VAL A 347 -16.18 33.13 -13.86
CA VAL A 347 -15.82 34.20 -14.80
C VAL A 347 -16.01 35.58 -14.16
N ASP A 348 -15.19 36.55 -14.56
CA ASP A 348 -15.41 37.96 -14.20
C ASP A 348 -16.48 38.62 -15.08
N ARG A 349 -16.70 39.93 -14.87
CA ARG A 349 -17.68 40.71 -15.64
C ARG A 349 -17.33 40.84 -17.13
N ASP A 350 -16.05 40.69 -17.47
CA ASP A 350 -15.54 40.75 -18.84
C ASP A 350 -15.50 39.34 -19.48
N GLY A 351 -15.97 38.31 -18.78
CA GLY A 351 -15.97 36.92 -19.24
C GLY A 351 -14.63 36.21 -19.09
N ARG A 352 -13.66 36.78 -18.35
CA ARG A 352 -12.36 36.13 -18.15
C ARG A 352 -12.48 35.01 -17.13
N GLU A 353 -11.93 33.85 -17.47
CA GLU A 353 -11.93 32.69 -16.59
C GLU A 353 -11.01 32.90 -15.38
N LEU A 354 -11.54 32.66 -14.18
CA LEU A 354 -10.85 32.92 -12.92
C LEU A 354 -10.41 31.62 -12.25
N LEU A 355 -11.36 30.73 -11.96
CA LEU A 355 -11.17 29.55 -11.11
C LEU A 355 -11.90 28.35 -11.72
N SER A 356 -11.32 27.16 -11.60
CA SER A 356 -11.89 25.90 -12.07
C SER A 356 -13.21 25.54 -11.37
N LEU A 357 -14.07 24.77 -12.04
CA LEU A 357 -15.20 24.07 -11.41
C LEU A 357 -14.81 23.22 -10.21
N ARG A 358 -13.56 22.77 -10.14
CA ARG A 358 -12.99 22.07 -8.97
C ARG A 358 -13.08 22.93 -7.71
N VAL A 359 -12.99 24.24 -7.84
CA VAL A 359 -13.20 25.16 -6.71
C VAL A 359 -14.69 25.23 -6.34
N CYS A 360 -15.61 25.22 -7.31
CA CYS A 360 -17.07 25.25 -7.06
C CYS A 360 -17.54 24.07 -6.19
N ILE A 361 -16.95 22.89 -6.40
CA ILE A 361 -17.40 21.65 -5.76
C ILE A 361 -16.71 21.35 -4.42
N LEU A 362 -15.71 22.15 -4.00
CA LEU A 362 -15.01 21.96 -2.72
C LEU A 362 -15.96 21.82 -1.51
N PRO A 363 -17.04 22.60 -1.37
CA PRO A 363 -18.00 22.42 -0.28
C PRO A 363 -18.61 21.01 -0.21
N HIS A 364 -18.75 20.34 -1.35
CA HIS A 364 -19.31 18.99 -1.48
C HIS A 364 -18.25 17.89 -1.39
N LEU A 365 -16.98 18.26 -1.21
CA LEU A 365 -15.85 17.37 -0.93
C LEU A 365 -15.33 17.53 0.51
N GLU A 366 -16.19 18.01 1.41
CA GLU A 366 -15.84 18.33 2.80
C GLU A 366 -14.73 19.40 2.94
N GLN A 367 -14.48 20.19 1.89
CA GLN A 367 -13.46 21.25 1.85
C GLN A 367 -14.07 22.67 1.99
N LEU A 368 -15.18 22.82 2.72
CA LEU A 368 -15.88 24.10 2.89
C LEU A 368 -14.97 25.19 3.50
N ALA A 369 -14.13 24.82 4.48
CA ALA A 369 -13.19 25.76 5.10
C ALA A 369 -12.13 26.28 4.11
N MET A 370 -11.74 25.47 3.13
CA MET A 370 -10.80 25.87 2.08
C MET A 370 -11.50 26.72 1.02
N TYR A 371 -12.73 26.35 0.64
CA TYR A 371 -13.56 27.15 -0.27
C TYR A 371 -13.72 28.60 0.24
N GLY A 372 -14.02 28.77 1.53
CA GLY A 372 -14.16 30.10 2.16
C GLY A 372 -12.88 30.96 2.18
N GLN A 373 -11.71 30.38 1.92
CA GLN A 373 -10.44 31.11 1.84
C GLN A 373 -10.14 31.64 0.44
N PHE A 374 -10.77 31.10 -0.62
CA PHE A 374 -10.55 31.58 -1.98
C PHE A 374 -11.14 32.97 -2.21
N ARG A 375 -10.39 33.81 -2.93
CA ARG A 375 -10.93 35.05 -3.49
C ARG A 375 -11.56 34.75 -4.84
N LEU A 376 -12.86 34.47 -4.84
CA LEU A 376 -13.59 33.99 -6.01
C LEU A 376 -13.57 34.95 -7.22
N GLY A 377 -13.41 36.25 -6.97
CA GLY A 377 -13.28 37.28 -8.02
C GLY A 377 -11.84 37.51 -8.51
N GLN A 378 -10.89 36.65 -8.15
CA GLN A 378 -9.49 36.73 -8.59
C GLN A 378 -9.09 35.45 -9.34
N PRO A 379 -8.15 35.53 -10.29
CA PRO A 379 -7.68 34.35 -11.00
C PRO A 379 -6.96 33.38 -10.05
N TRP A 380 -6.89 32.12 -10.46
CA TRP A 380 -6.28 31.03 -9.72
C TRP A 380 -4.80 31.27 -9.37
N ASP A 381 -4.08 32.02 -10.20
CA ASP A 381 -2.66 32.36 -10.08
C ASP A 381 -2.41 33.73 -9.43
N SER A 382 -3.46 34.39 -8.92
CA SER A 382 -3.28 35.58 -8.09
C SER A 382 -2.44 35.25 -6.85
N LYS A 383 -1.69 36.24 -6.34
CA LYS A 383 -0.81 36.08 -5.17
C LYS A 383 -1.50 35.40 -3.97
N HIS A 384 -2.80 35.63 -3.77
CA HIS A 384 -3.58 35.00 -2.70
C HIS A 384 -4.02 33.58 -3.07
N ASN A 385 -4.70 33.40 -4.20
CA ASN A 385 -5.27 32.09 -4.57
C ASN A 385 -4.17 31.05 -4.90
N PHE A 386 -3.00 31.50 -5.37
CA PHE A 386 -1.88 30.63 -5.68
C PHE A 386 -1.37 29.90 -4.43
N GLU A 387 -1.39 30.51 -3.24
CA GLU A 387 -0.99 29.83 -2.00
C GLU A 387 -1.95 28.69 -1.64
N LEU A 388 -3.25 28.86 -1.89
CA LEU A 388 -4.26 27.80 -1.71
C LEU A 388 -4.13 26.73 -2.79
N ALA A 389 -3.77 27.11 -4.02
CA ALA A 389 -3.58 26.19 -5.14
C ALA A 389 -2.43 25.19 -4.91
N LYS A 390 -1.50 25.46 -3.99
CA LYS A 390 -0.43 24.53 -3.59
C LYS A 390 -0.94 23.37 -2.72
N ILE A 391 -2.11 23.51 -2.10
CA ILE A 391 -2.68 22.48 -1.21
C ILE A 391 -3.22 21.34 -2.07
N ILE A 392 -2.87 20.10 -1.68
CA ILE A 392 -3.33 18.88 -2.35
C ILE A 392 -4.70 18.49 -1.82
N ILE A 393 -5.69 18.44 -2.72
CA ILE A 393 -7.00 17.85 -2.42
C ILE A 393 -6.94 16.34 -2.72
N PRO A 394 -7.24 15.45 -1.77
CA PRO A 394 -7.16 14.00 -1.98
C PRO A 394 -7.88 13.50 -3.24
N THR A 395 -9.08 14.02 -3.52
CA THR A 395 -9.91 13.66 -4.68
C THR A 395 -9.30 14.07 -6.02
N TYR A 396 -8.51 15.16 -6.06
CA TYR A 396 -7.84 15.63 -7.30
C TYR A 396 -6.40 15.16 -7.41
N ARG A 397 -5.90 14.42 -6.43
CA ARG A 397 -4.48 14.11 -6.34
C ARG A 397 -4.06 13.24 -7.53
N VAL A 398 -3.11 13.77 -8.30
CA VAL A 398 -2.17 12.96 -9.07
C VAL A 398 -1.04 12.57 -8.13
N ASP A 399 -0.60 11.32 -8.18
CA ASP A 399 0.61 10.93 -7.45
C ASP A 399 1.76 11.78 -7.99
N SER A 400 2.13 12.80 -7.24
CA SER A 400 3.17 13.76 -7.58
C SER A 400 3.65 14.38 -6.29
N ARG A 401 4.58 13.68 -5.65
CA ARG A 401 5.28 14.21 -4.49
C ARG A 401 6.35 15.16 -5.00
N HIS A 402 6.43 16.29 -4.32
CA HIS A 402 7.30 17.43 -4.58
C HIS A 402 6.94 18.23 -5.84
N GLN A 403 5.80 18.93 -5.77
CA GLN A 403 5.54 20.04 -6.68
C GLN A 403 6.17 21.33 -6.13
N GLU A 404 7.08 21.90 -6.90
CA GLU A 404 7.35 23.34 -6.80
C GLU A 404 6.21 24.06 -7.53
N GLY A 405 5.44 24.88 -6.82
CA GLY A 405 4.29 25.60 -7.39
C GLY A 405 2.93 24.97 -7.06
N ALA A 406 1.90 25.31 -7.84
CA ALA A 406 0.52 24.88 -7.60
C ALA A 406 0.34 23.37 -7.85
N ALA A 407 -0.42 22.70 -6.99
CA ALA A 407 -0.70 21.26 -7.07
C ALA A 407 -1.48 20.92 -8.35
N LYS A 408 -0.95 19.98 -9.14
CA LYS A 408 -1.56 19.54 -10.40
C LYS A 408 -2.50 18.34 -10.25
N THR A 409 -3.39 18.20 -11.24
CA THR A 409 -4.33 17.10 -11.37
C THR A 409 -4.48 16.64 -12.83
N THR A 410 -4.64 15.33 -13.04
CA THR A 410 -5.05 14.69 -14.29
C THR A 410 -6.53 14.32 -14.26
N VAL A 411 -7.26 14.65 -13.17
CA VAL A 411 -8.72 14.60 -13.18
C VAL A 411 -9.20 15.77 -14.05
N ARG A 412 -9.51 15.47 -15.30
CA ARG A 412 -9.89 16.44 -16.33
C ARG A 412 -11.34 16.23 -16.72
N PHE A 413 -11.97 17.35 -17.08
CA PHE A 413 -13.34 17.43 -17.55
C PHE A 413 -13.25 17.67 -19.06
N PRO A 414 -13.48 16.65 -19.89
CA PRO A 414 -13.25 16.75 -21.33
C PRO A 414 -14.24 17.73 -21.97
N VAL A 415 -13.73 18.66 -22.77
CA VAL A 415 -14.53 19.63 -23.52
C VAL A 415 -14.52 19.22 -24.98
N PHE A 416 -15.68 18.81 -25.48
CA PHE A 416 -15.93 18.44 -26.87
C PHE A 416 -17.23 19.12 -27.34
N PRO A 417 -17.41 19.48 -28.62
CA PRO A 417 -18.66 20.05 -29.12
C PRO A 417 -19.89 19.20 -28.75
N GLY A 418 -20.83 19.76 -27.99
CA GLY A 418 -22.01 19.04 -27.48
C GLY A 418 -21.78 18.21 -26.22
N SER A 419 -20.62 18.32 -25.57
CA SER A 419 -20.35 17.69 -24.28
C SER A 419 -20.98 18.44 -23.10
N LEU A 420 -20.95 17.82 -21.92
CA LEU A 420 -21.50 18.39 -20.69
C LEU A 420 -20.87 19.74 -20.33
N TRP A 421 -19.59 19.90 -20.64
CA TRP A 421 -18.77 21.06 -20.29
C TRP A 421 -18.58 22.05 -21.46
N ASP A 422 -19.31 21.85 -22.55
CA ASP A 422 -19.23 22.68 -23.75
C ASP A 422 -19.97 24.02 -23.62
N GLY A 423 -19.30 25.08 -24.10
CA GLY A 423 -19.80 26.44 -24.15
C GLY A 423 -19.68 27.25 -22.86
N ASP A 424 -20.04 28.53 -22.97
CA ASP A 424 -20.09 29.51 -21.86
C ASP A 424 -21.54 29.91 -21.54
N GLY A 425 -22.50 29.05 -21.91
CA GLY A 425 -23.93 29.21 -21.65
C GLY A 425 -24.33 28.89 -20.21
N PRO A 426 -25.63 28.92 -19.87
CA PRO A 426 -26.10 28.56 -18.53
C PRO A 426 -25.67 27.13 -18.16
N PRO A 427 -25.40 26.85 -16.88
CA PRO A 427 -25.01 25.52 -16.45
C PRO A 427 -26.05 24.46 -16.83
N ARG A 428 -25.57 23.28 -17.25
CA ARG A 428 -26.43 22.17 -17.67
C ARG A 428 -27.14 21.53 -16.48
N THR A 429 -28.32 21.00 -16.72
CA THR A 429 -29.11 20.21 -15.77
C THR A 429 -29.18 18.76 -16.24
N VAL A 430 -29.65 17.84 -15.38
CA VAL A 430 -29.92 16.46 -15.80
C VAL A 430 -30.89 16.37 -16.99
N LYS A 431 -31.81 17.34 -17.15
CA LYS A 431 -32.78 17.35 -18.26
C LYS A 431 -32.14 17.62 -19.62
N ASP A 432 -30.97 18.28 -19.63
CA ASP A 432 -30.24 18.58 -20.86
C ASP A 432 -29.48 17.35 -21.39
N VAL A 433 -29.38 16.28 -20.60
CA VAL A 433 -28.64 15.06 -20.91
C VAL A 433 -29.59 13.99 -21.47
N THR A 434 -29.94 14.14 -22.74
CA THR A 434 -30.94 13.28 -23.40
C THR A 434 -30.40 11.91 -23.79
N ASP A 435 -29.08 11.74 -23.89
CA ASP A 435 -28.44 10.45 -24.20
C ASP A 435 -28.36 9.51 -22.97
N GLY A 436 -28.71 10.05 -21.79
CA GLY A 436 -28.73 9.34 -20.52
C GLY A 436 -27.45 9.57 -19.69
N THR A 437 -27.63 9.76 -18.38
CA THR A 437 -26.53 10.02 -17.44
C THR A 437 -25.55 8.84 -17.35
N SER A 438 -26.02 7.61 -17.56
CA SER A 438 -25.20 6.39 -17.59
C SER A 438 -24.39 6.22 -18.89
N ASN A 439 -24.61 7.09 -19.88
CA ASN A 439 -23.92 7.08 -21.18
C ASN A 439 -23.15 8.37 -21.43
N THR A 440 -23.02 9.24 -20.42
CA THR A 440 -22.34 10.54 -20.55
C THR A 440 -21.12 10.57 -19.62
N ILE A 441 -19.92 10.72 -20.18
CA ILE A 441 -18.69 10.91 -19.42
C ILE A 441 -18.67 12.33 -18.84
N ALA A 442 -18.51 12.41 -17.51
CA ALA A 442 -18.33 13.65 -16.79
C ALA A 442 -16.85 13.99 -16.58
N ALA A 443 -15.98 13.02 -16.29
CA ALA A 443 -14.56 13.27 -16.08
C ALA A 443 -13.72 12.05 -16.47
N ILE A 444 -12.43 12.27 -16.75
CA ILE A 444 -11.47 11.23 -17.10
C ILE A 444 -10.17 11.48 -16.33
N ILE A 445 -9.48 10.40 -15.95
CA ILE A 445 -8.06 10.48 -15.62
C ILE A 445 -7.27 10.65 -16.93
N ALA A 446 -6.89 11.88 -17.24
CA ALA A 446 -6.17 12.23 -18.45
C ALA A 446 -4.69 11.81 -18.41
N PRO A 447 -3.98 11.85 -19.56
CA PRO A 447 -2.54 11.62 -19.62
C PRO A 447 -1.76 12.64 -18.75
N ALA A 448 -0.52 12.30 -18.40
CA ALA A 448 0.28 13.08 -17.45
C ALA A 448 0.69 14.48 -17.96
N ASP A 449 0.87 14.62 -19.27
CA ASP A 449 1.14 15.89 -19.96
C ASP A 449 -0.07 16.85 -19.96
N GLU A 450 -1.27 16.32 -19.82
CA GLU A 450 -2.51 17.08 -19.61
C GLU A 450 -2.75 17.52 -18.15
N ALA A 451 -1.80 17.25 -17.25
CA ALA A 451 -1.90 17.68 -15.87
C ALA A 451 -1.88 19.22 -15.75
N THR A 452 -2.88 19.76 -15.05
CA THR A 452 -3.03 21.21 -14.81
C THR A 452 -3.11 21.52 -13.32
N PRO A 453 -2.70 22.72 -12.85
CA PRO A 453 -3.03 23.15 -11.49
C PRO A 453 -4.52 22.97 -11.21
N TRP A 454 -4.88 22.35 -10.08
CA TRP A 454 -6.25 21.90 -9.86
C TRP A 454 -7.25 23.06 -9.76
N SER A 455 -6.82 24.25 -9.31
CA SER A 455 -7.67 25.46 -9.26
C SER A 455 -7.72 26.22 -10.59
N SER A 456 -6.89 25.86 -11.58
CA SER A 456 -6.84 26.53 -12.89
C SER A 456 -8.04 26.16 -13.76
N PRO A 457 -8.72 27.14 -14.40
CA PRO A 457 -9.85 26.89 -15.28
C PRO A 457 -9.46 26.35 -16.66
N ARG A 458 -8.15 26.11 -16.92
CA ARG A 458 -7.63 25.60 -18.20
C ARG A 458 -8.49 24.44 -18.72
N ARG A 459 -9.12 24.64 -19.87
CA ARG A 459 -9.94 23.64 -20.56
C ARG A 459 -9.08 22.44 -20.99
N TRP A 460 -9.72 21.29 -21.14
CA TRP A 460 -9.14 20.14 -21.83
C TRP A 460 -9.97 19.92 -23.08
N ASP A 461 -9.65 20.71 -24.09
CA ASP A 461 -10.39 20.68 -25.34
C ASP A 461 -9.92 19.49 -26.18
N LEU A 462 -10.85 18.58 -26.47
CA LEU A 462 -10.63 17.43 -27.32
C LEU A 462 -11.10 17.81 -28.74
N PHE A 463 -10.16 17.93 -29.66
CA PHE A 463 -10.41 18.33 -31.05
C PHE A 463 -9.92 17.26 -32.02
N GLY A 464 -10.62 17.10 -33.15
CA GLY A 464 -10.21 16.24 -34.25
C GLY A 464 -10.75 14.81 -34.18
N ASP A 465 -10.33 13.99 -35.14
CA ASP A 465 -10.84 12.63 -35.36
C ASP A 465 -10.14 11.57 -34.49
N ASP A 466 -8.97 11.89 -33.91
CA ASP A 466 -8.18 10.97 -33.08
C ASP A 466 -8.39 11.23 -31.57
N LEU A 467 -9.65 11.13 -31.14
CA LEU A 467 -10.03 11.27 -29.73
C LEU A 467 -9.41 10.18 -28.84
N ALA A 468 -9.26 8.97 -29.39
CA ALA A 468 -8.65 7.86 -28.66
C ALA A 468 -7.20 8.20 -28.28
N GLU A 469 -6.37 8.68 -29.20
CA GLU A 469 -4.99 9.05 -28.86
C GLU A 469 -4.93 10.20 -27.86
N ALA A 470 -5.78 11.22 -28.00
CA ALA A 470 -5.82 12.36 -27.09
C ALA A 470 -6.21 11.97 -25.65
N VAL A 471 -7.08 10.96 -25.48
CA VAL A 471 -7.56 10.52 -24.17
C VAL A 471 -6.67 9.43 -23.57
N PHE A 472 -6.19 8.47 -24.36
CA PHE A 472 -5.34 7.39 -23.87
C PHE A 472 -3.87 7.82 -23.74
N GLY A 473 -3.33 8.52 -24.74
CA GLY A 473 -1.88 8.70 -24.90
C GLY A 473 -1.16 7.34 -24.94
N ASP A 474 -0.04 7.23 -24.24
CA ASP A 474 0.76 5.99 -24.13
C ASP A 474 0.14 4.90 -23.22
N ARG A 475 -1.08 5.09 -22.72
CA ARG A 475 -1.70 4.20 -21.73
C ARG A 475 -2.60 3.16 -22.40
N ASP A 476 -2.56 1.93 -21.90
CA ASP A 476 -3.41 0.83 -22.38
C ASP A 476 -4.86 0.92 -21.88
N GLU A 477 -5.11 1.70 -20.82
CA GLU A 477 -6.42 1.85 -20.20
C GLU A 477 -6.65 3.24 -19.62
N ILE A 478 -7.93 3.61 -19.50
CA ILE A 478 -8.38 4.84 -18.86
C ILE A 478 -9.48 4.55 -17.85
N VAL A 479 -9.53 5.37 -16.80
CA VAL A 479 -10.62 5.37 -15.81
C VAL A 479 -11.50 6.59 -16.06
N THR A 480 -12.80 6.38 -16.24
CA THR A 480 -13.77 7.41 -16.61
C THR A 480 -14.91 7.46 -15.60
N LEU A 481 -15.35 8.67 -15.26
CA LEU A 481 -16.52 8.94 -14.44
C LEU A 481 -17.70 9.23 -15.36
N PHE A 482 -18.80 8.51 -15.19
CA PHE A 482 -20.07 8.78 -15.84
C PHE A 482 -20.94 9.69 -14.98
N LEU A 483 -21.87 10.39 -15.62
CA LEU A 483 -22.72 11.39 -14.98
C LEU A 483 -23.76 10.80 -14.03
N ASP A 484 -23.97 9.48 -14.04
CA ASP A 484 -24.75 8.75 -13.03
C ASP A 484 -23.95 8.37 -11.77
N GLY A 485 -22.66 8.74 -11.73
CA GLY A 485 -21.73 8.43 -10.65
C GLY A 485 -21.03 7.07 -10.78
N SER A 486 -21.35 6.28 -11.81
CA SER A 486 -20.62 5.05 -12.10
C SER A 486 -19.23 5.35 -12.65
N VAL A 487 -18.26 4.50 -12.33
CA VAL A 487 -16.89 4.60 -12.83
C VAL A 487 -16.62 3.39 -13.69
N ARG A 488 -16.11 3.60 -14.91
CA ARG A 488 -15.77 2.53 -15.85
C ARG A 488 -14.31 2.61 -16.25
N VAL A 489 -13.79 1.46 -16.63
CA VAL A 489 -12.42 1.30 -17.13
C VAL A 489 -12.54 0.84 -18.56
N PHE A 490 -11.94 1.59 -19.48
CA PHE A 490 -11.90 1.23 -20.90
C PHE A 490 -10.46 0.92 -21.28
N LYS A 491 -10.28 -0.11 -22.12
CA LYS A 491 -9.00 -0.41 -22.73
C LYS A 491 -8.88 0.23 -24.11
N LYS A 492 -7.65 0.56 -24.51
CA LYS A 492 -7.34 1.26 -25.77
C LYS A 492 -7.77 0.46 -27.00
N ASP A 493 -7.71 -0.87 -26.92
CA ASP A 493 -8.13 -1.80 -27.97
C ASP A 493 -9.66 -2.01 -28.04
N GLU A 494 -10.39 -1.61 -27.01
CA GLU A 494 -11.85 -1.80 -26.90
C GLU A 494 -12.66 -0.52 -27.17
N LEU A 495 -12.03 0.67 -27.19
CA LEU A 495 -12.70 1.96 -27.32
C LEU A 495 -12.13 2.82 -28.46
N ASP A 496 -12.83 2.83 -29.60
CA ASP A 496 -12.50 3.69 -30.74
C ASP A 496 -12.98 5.15 -30.56
N SER A 497 -12.45 6.07 -31.38
CA SER A 497 -12.80 7.50 -31.33
C SER A 497 -14.28 7.77 -31.55
N GLU A 498 -14.94 7.00 -32.43
CA GLU A 498 -16.37 7.16 -32.70
C GLU A 498 -17.24 6.79 -31.50
N THR A 499 -16.90 5.71 -30.80
CA THR A 499 -17.59 5.28 -29.57
C THR A 499 -17.33 6.24 -28.42
N LEU A 500 -16.07 6.68 -28.26
CA LEU A 500 -15.70 7.69 -27.28
C LEU A 500 -16.46 9.01 -27.49
N LYS A 501 -16.63 9.45 -28.74
CA LYS A 501 -17.43 10.63 -29.08
C LYS A 501 -18.86 10.53 -28.57
N LYS A 502 -19.52 9.38 -28.73
CA LYS A 502 -20.90 9.17 -28.23
C LYS A 502 -20.99 9.36 -26.73
N TYR A 503 -19.99 8.82 -26.02
CA TYR A 503 -19.90 8.97 -24.57
C TYR A 503 -19.59 10.40 -24.11
N LEU A 504 -18.96 11.22 -24.95
CA LEU A 504 -18.63 12.61 -24.62
C LEU A 504 -19.82 13.57 -24.82
N THR A 505 -20.73 13.27 -25.75
CA THR A 505 -21.88 14.14 -26.06
C THR A 505 -23.08 13.90 -25.13
N ILE A 506 -23.87 14.95 -24.86
CA ILE A 506 -25.05 14.84 -23.98
C ILE A 506 -26.38 14.65 -24.74
N ALA A 507 -26.39 14.92 -26.05
CA ALA A 507 -27.60 14.96 -26.88
C ALA A 507 -27.35 14.58 -28.36
N GLY A 508 -26.44 13.64 -28.61
CA GLY A 508 -26.18 13.06 -29.93
C GLY A 508 -27.30 12.14 -30.44
N ARG A 509 -28.13 11.58 -29.56
CA ARG A 509 -29.19 10.58 -29.85
C ARG A 509 -28.68 9.26 -30.43
N GLU A 510 -27.44 8.92 -30.14
CA GLU A 510 -26.77 7.74 -30.68
C GLU A 510 -26.96 6.55 -29.72
N VAL A 511 -27.16 5.34 -30.27
CA VAL A 511 -27.23 4.12 -29.45
C VAL A 511 -25.81 3.67 -29.15
N VAL A 512 -25.46 3.63 -27.86
CA VAL A 512 -24.21 3.05 -27.38
C VAL A 512 -24.50 1.66 -26.83
N GLN A 513 -23.91 0.63 -27.43
CA GLN A 513 -23.98 -0.72 -26.86
C GLN A 513 -22.96 -0.82 -25.71
N PRO A 514 -23.35 -1.34 -24.54
CA PRO A 514 -22.53 -1.34 -23.33
C PRO A 514 -21.31 -2.24 -23.41
#